data_AF-A0A3B0WT64-F1
#
_entry.id   AF-A0A3B0WT64-F1
#
_cell.length_a   1.000
_cell.length_b   1.000
_cell.length_c   1.000
_cell.angle_alpha   90.00
_cell.angle_beta   90.00
_cell.angle_gamma   90.00
#
_symmetry.space_group_name_H-M   'P 1'
#
loop_
_entity.id
_entity.type
_entity.pdbx_description
1 polymer ?
#
loop_
_entity_poly.entity_id
_entity_poly.type
_entity_poly.pdbx_seq_one_letter_code
_entity_poly.pdbx_strand_id
1 'polypeptide(L)'
;MNNPKELIAAIMVGAVQRVRPKVMTVSVIVVGLLPIMFGTTTGSEVMKRIAAPMIGGMISAPVVSMLLIPVLTYLLYKRRLFKSQKNTGEVK
;
A
#
# COMPACT_ATOMS: atom_id res chain seq x y z
N MET A 1 -24.47 7.79 -5.90
CA MET A 1 -23.26 7.58 -6.74
C MET A 1 -23.62 6.52 -7.76
N ASN A 2 -24.13 6.93 -8.93
CA ASN A 2 -24.82 6.02 -9.87
C ASN A 2 -23.95 5.59 -11.06
N ASN A 3 -22.68 5.99 -11.12
CA ASN A 3 -21.77 5.66 -12.22
C ASN A 3 -20.56 4.84 -11.77
N PRO A 4 -20.27 3.67 -12.38
CA PRO A 4 -19.08 2.88 -12.07
C PRO A 4 -17.76 3.62 -12.38
N LYS A 5 -17.79 4.61 -13.28
CA LYS A 5 -16.64 5.47 -13.57
C LYS A 5 -16.26 6.40 -12.40
N GLU A 6 -17.25 6.95 -11.69
CA GLU A 6 -17.01 7.83 -10.53
C GLU A 6 -16.40 7.06 -9.36
N LEU A 7 -16.80 5.81 -9.17
CA LEU A 7 -16.22 4.95 -8.14
C LEU A 7 -14.74 4.67 -8.41
N ILE A 8 -14.40 4.30 -9.65
CA ILE A 8 -13.00 4.06 -10.04
C ILE A 8 -12.18 5.33 -9.88
N ALA A 9 -12.72 6.49 -10.28
CA ALA A 9 -12.07 7.78 -10.08
C ALA A 9 -11.84 8.09 -8.58
N ALA A 10 -12.83 7.86 -7.71
CA ALA A 10 -12.69 8.05 -6.28
C ALA A 10 -11.65 7.12 -5.64
N ILE A 11 -11.62 5.85 -6.05
CA ILE A 11 -10.61 4.87 -5.61
C ILE A 11 -9.21 5.30 -6.07
N MET A 12 -9.07 5.75 -7.32
CA MET A 12 -7.79 6.22 -7.87
C MET A 12 -7.29 7.47 -7.16
N VAL A 13 -8.17 8.47 -6.95
CA VAL A 13 -7.85 9.69 -6.20
C VAL A 13 -7.40 9.35 -4.77
N GLY A 14 -8.13 8.46 -4.09
CA GLY A 14 -7.76 7.99 -2.75
C GLY A 14 -6.46 7.18 -2.70
N ALA A 15 -6.16 6.40 -3.75
CA ALA A 15 -4.91 5.66 -3.87
C ALA A 15 -3.71 6.61 -4.02
N VAL A 16 -3.80 7.60 -4.93
CA VAL A 16 -2.73 8.58 -5.21
C VAL A 16 -2.40 9.41 -3.96
N GLN A 17 -3.39 9.81 -3.17
CA GLN A 17 -3.17 10.57 -1.94
C GLN A 17 -2.35 9.79 -0.90
N ARG A 18 -2.35 8.46 -0.93
CA ARG A 18 -1.54 7.62 -0.03
C ARG A 18 -0.13 7.37 -0.56
N VAL A 19 0.08 7.49 -1.88
CA VAL A 19 1.40 7.29 -2.49
C VAL A 19 2.37 8.33 -1.96
N ARG A 20 2.03 9.63 -2.03
CA ARG A 20 2.90 10.74 -1.59
C ARG A 20 3.47 10.54 -0.17
N PRO A 21 2.65 10.31 0.88
CA PRO A 21 3.14 10.00 2.22
C PRO A 21 3.99 8.72 2.30
N LYS A 22 3.65 7.67 1.55
CA LYS A 22 4.43 6.41 1.54
C LYS A 22 5.82 6.60 0.93
N VAL A 23 5.93 7.35 -0.17
CA VAL A 23 7.26 7.64 -0.76
C VAL A 23 8.08 8.51 0.18
N MET A 24 7.46 9.49 0.85
CA MET A 24 8.14 10.34 1.83
C MET A 24 8.83 9.51 2.93
N THR A 25 8.11 8.58 3.55
CA THR A 25 8.68 7.78 4.65
C THR A 25 9.78 6.84 4.19
N VAL A 26 9.59 6.18 3.04
CA VAL A 26 10.60 5.29 2.45
C VAL A 26 11.86 6.07 2.08
N SER A 27 11.72 7.23 1.44
CA SER A 27 12.84 8.10 1.08
C SER A 27 13.62 8.56 2.31
N VAL A 28 12.95 9.02 3.36
CA VAL A 28 13.60 9.45 4.61
C VAL A 28 14.42 8.32 5.23
N ILE A 29 13.92 7.09 5.19
CA ILE A 29 14.56 5.95 5.85
C ILE A 29 15.72 5.40 5.04
N VAL A 30 15.59 5.36 3.71
CA VAL A 30 16.73 5.05 2.84
C VAL A 30 17.84 6.08 3.07
N VAL A 31 17.53 7.38 3.07
CA VAL A 31 18.51 8.45 3.29
C VAL A 31 19.13 8.39 4.69
N GLY A 32 18.33 8.15 5.74
CA GLY A 32 18.81 8.09 7.12
C GLY A 32 19.64 6.85 7.45
N LEU A 33 19.37 5.71 6.80
CA LEU A 33 20.12 4.47 7.01
C LEU A 33 21.30 4.28 6.04
N LEU A 34 21.34 5.06 4.96
CA LEU A 34 22.44 5.08 3.99
C LEU A 34 23.83 5.17 4.66
N PRO A 35 24.12 6.13 5.56
CA PRO A 35 25.43 6.23 6.19
C PRO A 35 25.80 5.02 7.07
N ILE A 36 24.81 4.39 7.69
CA ILE A 36 25.01 3.20 8.53
C ILE A 36 25.44 2.00 7.68
N MET A 37 24.97 1.91 6.43
CA MET A 37 25.37 0.87 5.50
C MET A 37 26.81 1.04 4.97
N PHE A 38 27.30 2.28 4.86
CA PHE A 38 28.67 2.56 4.41
C PHE A 38 29.71 2.56 5.54
N GLY A 39 29.29 2.73 6.80
CA GLY A 39 30.18 2.60 7.95
C GLY A 39 30.80 1.20 8.04
N THR A 40 32.13 1.12 8.07
CA THR A 40 32.92 -0.12 8.22
C THR A 40 33.50 -0.28 9.62
N THR A 41 33.10 0.56 10.59
CA THR A 41 33.58 0.51 11.97
C THR A 41 33.18 -0.80 12.66
N THR A 42 34.00 -1.27 13.61
CA THR A 42 33.74 -2.44 14.47
C THR A 42 32.36 -2.34 15.12
N GLY A 43 31.47 -3.32 14.85
CA GLY A 43 30.06 -3.30 15.26
C GLY A 43 29.06 -2.96 14.14
N SER A 44 29.52 -2.46 12.99
CA SER A 44 28.68 -2.19 11.82
C SER A 44 28.05 -3.46 11.24
N GLU A 45 28.69 -4.61 11.39
CA GLU A 45 28.17 -5.88 10.88
C GLU A 45 26.87 -6.30 11.58
N VAL A 46 26.77 -6.06 12.90
CA VAL A 46 25.55 -6.33 13.67
C VAL A 46 24.46 -5.32 13.28
N MET A 47 24.81 -4.02 13.18
CA MET A 47 23.86 -2.99 12.76
C MET A 47 23.31 -3.21 11.36
N LYS A 48 24.14 -3.67 10.42
CA LYS A 48 23.71 -4.01 9.04
C LYS A 48 22.71 -5.16 9.01
N ARG A 49 22.89 -6.19 9.85
CA ARG A 49 21.96 -7.33 9.95
C ARG A 49 20.58 -6.93 10.48
N ILE A 50 20.49 -5.86 11.26
CA ILE A 50 19.22 -5.30 11.77
C ILE A 50 18.62 -4.33 10.75
N ALA A 51 19.44 -3.45 10.16
CA ALA A 51 18.97 -2.40 9.25
C ALA A 51 18.56 -2.94 7.87
N ALA A 52 19.24 -3.96 7.33
CA ALA A 52 18.94 -4.54 6.02
C ALA A 52 17.48 -5.06 5.89
N PRO A 53 16.97 -5.91 6.80
CA PRO A 53 15.58 -6.34 6.75
C PRO A 53 14.59 -5.20 7.04
N MET A 54 14.96 -4.20 7.85
CA MET A 54 14.13 -3.03 8.07
C MET A 54 13.91 -2.23 6.77
N ILE A 55 14.97 -1.93 6.02
CA ILE A 55 14.88 -1.24 4.73
C ILE A 55 14.03 -2.06 3.75
N GLY A 56 14.30 -3.37 3.65
CA GLY A 56 13.55 -4.27 2.78
C GLY A 56 12.06 -4.33 3.11
N GLY A 57 11.72 -4.48 4.40
CA GLY A 57 10.34 -4.53 4.88
C GLY A 57 9.61 -3.20 4.68
N MET A 58 10.30 -2.08 4.88
CA MET A 58 9.75 -0.75 4.69
C MET A 58 9.48 -0.38 3.24
N ILE A 59 10.20 -0.96 2.29
CA ILE A 59 9.89 -0.80 0.86
C ILE A 59 8.78 -1.78 0.46
N SER A 60 8.88 -3.03 0.88
CA SER A 60 7.99 -4.11 0.43
C SER A 60 6.57 -3.98 1.00
N ALA A 61 6.42 -3.68 2.29
CA ALA A 61 5.12 -3.65 2.95
C ALA A 61 4.19 -2.54 2.41
N PRO A 62 4.65 -1.29 2.17
CA PRO A 62 3.80 -0.25 1.61
C PRO A 62 3.41 -0.48 0.15
N VAL A 63 4.30 -1.09 -0.65
CA VAL A 63 4.03 -1.48 -2.04
C VAL A 63 2.94 -2.53 -2.09
N VAL A 64 3.09 -3.61 -1.31
CA VAL A 64 2.06 -4.64 -1.18
C VAL A 64 0.76 -4.02 -0.68
N SER A 65 0.79 -3.22 0.38
CA SER A 65 -0.39 -2.53 0.93
C SER A 65 -1.07 -1.59 -0.09
N MET A 66 -0.29 -0.88 -0.91
CA MET A 66 -0.80 0.04 -1.92
C MET A 66 -1.48 -0.68 -3.07
N LEU A 67 -1.06 -1.91 -3.40
CA LEU A 67 -1.76 -2.76 -4.37
C LEU A 67 -2.95 -3.49 -3.72
N LEU A 68 -2.79 -3.96 -2.50
CA LEU A 68 -3.75 -4.81 -1.81
C LEU A 68 -5.03 -4.07 -1.43
N ILE A 69 -4.93 -2.82 -0.96
CA ILE A 69 -6.10 -2.00 -0.61
C ILE A 69 -7.01 -1.67 -1.82
N PRO A 70 -6.53 -1.13 -2.95
CA PRO A 70 -7.39 -0.86 -4.12
C PRO A 70 -7.95 -2.15 -4.72
N VAL A 71 -7.18 -3.24 -4.73
CA VAL A 71 -7.68 -4.55 -5.21
C VAL A 71 -8.79 -5.08 -4.32
N LEU A 72 -8.62 -5.06 -2.99
CA LEU A 72 -9.64 -5.51 -2.05
C LEU A 72 -10.92 -4.66 -2.11
N THR A 73 -10.77 -3.33 -2.17
CA THR A 73 -11.93 -2.43 -2.25
C THR A 73 -12.70 -2.62 -3.55
N TYR A 74 -12.02 -2.80 -4.68
CA TYR A 74 -12.66 -3.14 -5.96
C TYR A 74 -13.39 -4.49 -5.91
N LEU A 75 -12.75 -5.52 -5.35
CA LEU A 75 -13.34 -6.88 -5.25
C LEU A 75 -14.56 -6.89 -4.30
N LEU A 76 -14.47 -6.23 -3.15
CA LEU A 76 -15.58 -6.08 -2.20
C LEU A 76 -16.75 -5.31 -2.81
N TYR A 77 -16.47 -4.24 -3.56
CA TYR A 77 -17.52 -3.47 -4.22
C TYR A 77 -18.21 -4.30 -5.32
N LYS A 78 -17.43 -5.02 -6.14
CA LYS A 78 -17.97 -5.96 -7.13
C LYS A 78 -18.88 -7.00 -6.47
N ARG A 79 -18.44 -7.62 -5.36
CA ARG A 79 -19.27 -8.58 -4.60
C ARG A 79 -20.54 -7.96 -4.03
N ARG A 80 -20.51 -6.71 -3.53
CA ARG A 80 -21.70 -6.01 -3.05
C ARG A 80 -22.69 -5.70 -4.18
N LEU A 81 -22.22 -5.30 -5.35
CA LEU A 81 -23.09 -5.12 -6.53
C LEU A 81 -23.78 -6.43 -6.94
N PHE A 82 -23.04 -7.54 -6.99
CA PHE A 82 -23.62 -8.86 -7.29
C PHE A 82 -24.58 -9.36 -6.21
N LYS A 83 -24.34 -9.06 -4.92
CA LYS A 83 -25.25 -9.43 -3.83
C LYS A 83 -26.54 -8.57 -3.83
N SER A 84 -26.46 -7.31 -4.25
CA SER A 84 -27.62 -6.42 -4.30
C SER A 84 -28.61 -6.76 -5.43
N GLN A 85 -28.14 -7.32 -6.54
CA GLN A 85 -29.01 -7.80 -7.64
C GLN A 85 -29.81 -9.05 -7.24
N LYS A 86 -29.24 -9.94 -6.42
CA LYS A 86 -29.92 -11.18 -5.99
C LYS A 86 -31.11 -10.90 -5.04
N ASN A 87 -31.03 -9.86 -4.22
CA ASN A 87 -32.10 -9.49 -3.28
C ASN A 87 -33.28 -8.75 -3.93
N THR A 88 -33.14 -8.26 -5.17
CA THR A 88 -34.26 -7.61 -5.91
C THR A 88 -35.03 -8.61 -6.78
N GLY A 89 -34.54 -9.86 -6.91
CA GLY A 89 -35.20 -10.93 -7.67
C GLY A 89 -36.14 -11.84 -6.87
N GLU A 90 -36.17 -11.74 -5.53
CA GLU A 90 -37.07 -12.53 -4.67
C GLU A 90 -38.30 -11.75 -4.16
N VAL A 91 -38.55 -10.56 -4.70
CA VAL A 91 -39.80 -9.83 -4.48
C VAL A 91 -40.53 -9.71 -5.82
N LYS A 92 -40.94 -10.84 -6.37
CA LYS A 92 -41.98 -10.91 -7.41
C LYS A 92 -42.75 -12.21 -7.30
#